data_AF-A0A975B7I8-F1
#
_entry.id   AF-A0A975B7I8-F1
#
_cell.length_a   1.000
_cell.length_b   1.000
_cell.length_c   1.000
_cell.angle_alpha   90.00
_cell.angle_beta   90.00
_cell.angle_gamma   90.00
#
_symmetry.space_group_name_H-M   'P 1'
#
loop_
_entity.id
_entity.type
_entity.pdbx_description
1 polymer ?
#
loop_
_entity_poly.entity_id
_entity_poly.type
_entity_poly.pdbx_seq_one_letter_code
_entity_poly.pdbx_strand_id
1 'polypeptide(L)'
;MVFTRIKKAKNKNFMEAVAAGSAMVAFADTMIRPEETSKLLDYARIEESLKVFNPAEIIETFEKYIENFHFDSRVGREKALKAIQKIERSSEEARLVVFVCCAIGSADGEFDNNQRLAVREICRVLGLNPEQFSLDLKAPKPENFPRPAKTATYTKQTTTDNIPEWMKNTSNILPKPGKHEKKTENMPEWMKNPPKIQKQKKSNKPDMPQWMKNPSEIIKQHQENKNIPGWMRKIK
;
A
#
# COMPACT_ATOMS: atom_id res chain seq x y z
N MET A 1 -10.54 39.14 27.76
CA MET A 1 -9.50 38.20 28.26
C MET A 1 -9.72 36.73 27.87
N VAL A 2 -10.97 36.25 27.73
CA VAL A 2 -11.28 34.83 27.43
C VAL A 2 -10.86 34.42 26.00
N PHE A 3 -11.11 35.27 24.99
CA PHE A 3 -10.73 34.99 23.59
C PHE A 3 -9.24 34.74 23.38
N THR A 4 -8.36 35.46 24.10
CA THR A 4 -6.91 35.27 24.01
C THR A 4 -6.46 33.94 24.61
N ARG A 5 -7.12 33.48 25.68
CA ARG A 5 -6.85 32.16 26.29
C ARG A 5 -7.29 31.02 25.37
N ILE A 6 -8.43 31.17 24.69
CA ILE A 6 -8.93 30.18 23.73
C ILE A 6 -8.00 30.07 22.51
N LYS A 7 -7.53 31.20 21.95
CA LYS A 7 -6.55 31.18 20.85
C LYS A 7 -5.24 30.52 21.24
N LYS A 8 -4.70 30.84 22.43
CA LYS A 8 -3.50 30.17 22.96
C LYS A 8 -3.71 28.66 23.19
N ALA A 9 -4.89 28.27 23.67
CA ALA A 9 -5.23 26.85 23.88
C ALA A 9 -5.38 26.09 22.56
N LYS A 10 -6.01 26.69 21.54
CA LYS A 10 -6.07 26.11 20.18
C LYS A 10 -4.67 25.87 19.61
N ASN A 11 -3.80 26.89 19.69
CA ASN A 11 -2.42 26.77 19.21
C ASN A 11 -1.64 25.69 19.97
N LYS A 12 -1.87 25.53 21.28
CA LYS A 12 -1.19 24.49 22.07
C LYS A 12 -1.66 23.08 21.71
N ASN A 13 -2.97 22.89 21.51
CA ASN A 13 -3.51 21.62 21.05
C ASN A 13 -2.98 21.25 19.66
N PHE A 14 -2.82 22.25 18.79
CA PHE A 14 -2.23 22.07 17.47
C PHE A 14 -0.77 21.59 17.55
N MET A 15 0.06 22.28 18.34
CA MET A 15 1.45 21.88 18.56
C MET A 15 1.56 20.46 19.12
N GLU A 16 0.75 20.13 20.14
CA GLU A 16 0.75 18.81 20.78
C GLU A 16 0.36 17.72 19.78
N ALA A 17 -0.62 17.97 18.90
CA ALA A 17 -1.03 17.03 17.88
C ALA A 17 0.00 16.85 16.76
N VAL A 18 0.71 17.91 16.35
CA VAL A 18 1.82 17.80 15.39
C VAL A 18 2.94 16.94 15.98
N ALA A 19 3.34 17.20 17.23
CA ALA A 19 4.36 16.42 17.92
C ALA A 19 3.92 14.96 18.10
N ALA A 20 2.69 14.71 18.54
CA ALA A 20 2.11 13.39 18.71
C ALA A 20 2.00 12.60 17.39
N GLY A 21 1.54 13.25 16.32
CA GLY A 21 1.44 12.65 15.00
C GLY A 21 2.81 12.29 14.43
N SER A 22 3.78 13.21 14.56
CA SER A 22 5.16 12.98 14.13
C SER A 22 5.80 11.83 14.90
N ALA A 23 5.60 11.76 16.21
CA ALA A 23 6.09 10.67 17.06
C ALA A 23 5.50 9.31 16.65
N MET A 24 4.21 9.29 16.28
CA MET A 24 3.54 8.08 15.81
C MET A 24 4.09 7.59 14.46
N VAL A 25 4.48 8.50 13.55
CA VAL A 25 5.10 8.14 12.27
C VAL A 25 6.55 7.68 12.47
N ALA A 26 7.35 8.43 13.23
CA ALA A 26 8.76 8.10 13.48
C ALA A 26 8.92 6.77 14.24
N PHE A 27 7.98 6.43 15.13
CA PHE A 27 8.01 5.16 15.85
C PHE A 27 7.44 3.97 15.05
N ALA A 28 6.87 4.18 13.85
CA ALA A 28 6.26 3.11 13.06
C ALA A 28 7.25 1.96 12.75
N ASP A 29 8.53 2.32 12.61
CA ASP A 29 9.62 1.46 12.20
C ASP A 29 10.45 0.97 13.42
N THR A 30 10.02 1.33 14.63
CA THR A 30 10.70 1.12 15.92
C THR A 30 12.05 1.84 16.11
N MET A 31 12.53 2.55 15.10
CA MET A 31 13.78 3.31 15.15
C MET A 31 13.55 4.73 14.64
N ILE A 32 13.86 5.71 15.48
CA ILE A 32 13.73 7.13 15.17
C ILE A 32 15.05 7.63 14.61
N ARG A 33 15.00 8.34 13.50
CA ARG A 33 16.18 8.88 12.84
C ARG A 33 16.36 10.36 13.16
N PRO A 34 17.60 10.85 13.32
CA PRO A 34 17.83 12.27 13.58
C PRO A 34 17.32 13.18 12.45
N GLU A 35 17.25 12.68 11.23
CA GLU A 35 16.69 13.38 10.06
C GLU A 35 15.19 13.71 10.25
N GLU A 36 14.43 12.82 10.88
CA GLU A 36 12.99 13.01 11.14
C GLU A 36 12.77 14.13 12.16
N THR A 37 13.53 14.10 13.27
CA THR A 37 13.49 15.13 14.31
C THR A 37 13.95 16.49 13.76
N SER A 38 15.01 16.51 12.94
CA SER A 38 15.47 17.75 12.28
C SER A 38 14.40 18.31 11.35
N LYS A 39 13.69 17.45 10.61
CA LYS A 39 12.63 17.89 9.70
C LYS A 39 11.44 18.49 10.46
N LEU A 40 11.06 17.91 11.60
CA LEU A 40 10.05 18.48 12.48
C LEU A 40 10.43 19.89 12.95
N LEU A 41 11.70 20.10 13.30
CA LEU A 41 12.21 21.41 13.70
C LEU A 41 12.18 22.43 12.55
N ASP A 42 12.51 22.00 11.33
CA ASP A 42 12.42 22.85 10.14
C ASP A 42 10.97 23.27 9.88
N TYR A 43 10.01 22.34 10.03
CA TYR A 43 8.58 22.65 9.89
C TYR A 43 8.09 23.65 10.93
N ALA A 44 8.55 23.53 12.18
CA ALA A 44 8.22 24.48 13.24
C ALA A 44 8.72 25.91 12.95
N ARG A 45 9.78 26.07 12.16
CA ARG A 45 10.33 27.37 11.76
C ARG A 45 9.58 28.00 10.59
N ILE A 46 9.05 27.18 9.69
CA ILE A 46 8.34 27.63 8.49
C ILE A 46 6.92 28.09 8.86
N GLU A 47 6.25 27.37 9.74
CA GLU A 47 4.83 27.55 9.99
C GLU A 47 4.54 28.66 11.02
N GLU A 48 3.73 29.65 10.63
CA GLU A 48 3.41 30.82 11.46
C GLU A 48 2.63 30.44 12.73
N SER A 49 1.78 29.41 12.64
CA SER A 49 1.01 28.85 13.76
C SER A 49 1.88 28.23 14.84
N LEU A 50 3.03 27.65 14.47
CA LEU A 50 3.99 27.01 15.38
C LEU A 50 5.08 27.97 15.87
N LYS A 51 5.33 29.07 15.14
CA LYS A 51 6.32 30.11 15.50
C LYS A 51 6.04 30.81 16.84
N VAL A 52 4.80 30.71 17.33
CA VAL A 52 4.41 31.21 18.66
C VAL A 52 5.03 30.38 19.79
N PHE A 53 5.44 29.14 19.51
CA PHE A 53 6.07 28.23 20.46
C PHE A 53 7.58 28.20 20.30
N ASN A 54 8.28 27.87 21.39
CA ASN A 54 9.70 27.62 21.32
C ASN A 54 9.93 26.25 20.63
N PRO A 55 10.79 26.15 19.60
CA PRO A 55 11.14 24.86 19.00
C PRO A 55 11.59 23.80 20.02
N ALA A 56 12.24 24.21 21.11
CA ALA A 56 12.62 23.30 22.19
C ALA A 56 11.41 22.63 22.88
N GLU A 57 10.30 23.35 23.04
CA GLU A 57 9.07 22.82 23.66
C GLU A 57 8.40 21.77 22.75
N ILE A 58 8.52 21.94 21.42
CA ILE A 58 8.02 20.98 20.44
C ILE A 58 8.82 19.67 20.53
N ILE A 59 10.14 19.78 20.61
CA ILE A 59 11.04 18.62 20.74
C ILE A 59 10.79 17.90 22.07
N GLU A 60 10.69 18.62 23.19
CA GLU A 60 10.37 18.04 24.50
C GLU A 60 9.03 17.29 24.48
N THR A 61 8.02 17.88 23.83
CA THR A 61 6.70 17.22 23.66
C THR A 61 6.80 15.98 22.79
N PHE A 62 7.58 16.04 21.70
CA PHE A 62 7.82 14.91 20.81
C PHE A 62 8.53 13.76 21.54
N GLU A 63 9.62 14.04 22.25
CA GLU A 63 10.39 13.08 23.05
C GLU A 63 9.51 12.41 24.11
N LYS A 64 8.65 13.19 24.79
CA LYS A 64 7.66 12.64 25.72
C LYS A 64 6.71 11.64 25.06
N TYR A 65 6.26 11.88 23.83
CA TYR A 65 5.42 10.90 23.11
C TYR A 65 6.22 9.66 22.75
N ILE A 66 7.46 9.82 22.29
CA ILE A 66 8.39 8.72 22.01
C ILE A 66 8.62 7.84 23.25
N GLU A 67 8.84 8.42 24.42
CA GLU A 67 8.96 7.67 25.68
C GLU A 67 7.71 6.82 25.96
N ASN A 68 6.51 7.35 25.70
CA ASN A 68 5.27 6.59 25.85
C ASN A 68 5.18 5.42 24.86
N PHE A 69 5.70 5.57 23.65
CA PHE A 69 5.79 4.50 22.66
C PHE A 69 6.81 3.43 23.04
N HIS A 70 7.95 3.82 23.61
CA HIS A 70 8.95 2.90 24.16
C HIS A 70 8.42 2.10 25.36
N PHE A 71 7.61 2.73 26.21
CA PHE A 71 6.96 2.04 27.32
C PHE A 71 5.98 0.96 26.83
N ASP A 72 5.02 1.36 26.00
CA ASP A 72 4.06 0.45 25.37
C ASP A 72 3.51 1.08 24.09
N SER A 73 3.75 0.42 22.96
CA SER A 73 3.33 0.91 21.63
C SER A 73 1.82 1.16 21.51
N ARG A 74 0.97 0.39 22.21
CA ARG A 74 -0.49 0.54 22.20
C ARG A 74 -0.90 1.74 23.04
N VAL A 75 -0.28 1.92 24.21
CA VAL A 75 -0.54 3.08 25.09
C VAL A 75 -0.05 4.36 24.44
N GLY A 76 1.14 4.36 23.84
CA GLY A 76 1.69 5.49 23.08
C GLY A 76 0.77 5.88 21.94
N ARG A 77 0.29 4.91 21.15
CA ARG A 77 -0.65 5.14 20.05
C ARG A 77 -1.96 5.76 20.54
N GLU A 78 -2.57 5.20 21.58
CA GLU A 78 -3.82 5.73 22.13
C GLU A 78 -3.66 7.17 22.65
N LYS A 79 -2.53 7.48 23.32
CA LYS A 79 -2.21 8.84 23.79
C LYS A 79 -2.02 9.80 22.62
N ALA A 80 -1.28 9.40 21.58
CA ALA A 80 -1.06 10.23 20.40
C ALA A 80 -2.38 10.53 19.67
N LEU A 81 -3.21 9.51 19.45
CA LEU A 81 -4.53 9.67 18.83
C LEU A 81 -5.47 10.55 19.66
N LYS A 82 -5.41 10.48 20.98
CA LYS A 82 -6.18 11.39 21.86
C LYS A 82 -5.73 12.84 21.72
N ALA A 83 -4.44 13.12 21.58
CA ALA A 83 -3.94 14.46 21.35
C ALA A 83 -4.42 15.02 20.00
N ILE A 84 -4.35 14.20 18.95
CA ILE A 84 -4.81 14.56 17.60
C ILE A 84 -6.33 14.82 17.56
N GLN A 85 -7.11 14.06 18.34
CA GLN A 85 -8.56 14.27 18.46
C GLN A 85 -8.97 15.60 19.08
N LYS A 86 -8.05 16.32 19.75
CA LYS A 86 -8.33 17.65 20.31
C LYS A 86 -8.47 18.73 19.23
N ILE A 87 -7.98 18.48 18.02
CA ILE A 87 -8.15 19.39 16.88
C ILE A 87 -9.52 19.18 16.25
N GLU A 88 -10.07 20.25 15.69
CA GLU A 88 -11.30 20.24 14.92
C GLU A 88 -11.18 19.36 13.66
N ARG A 89 -12.09 18.40 13.49
CA ARG A 89 -12.13 17.51 12.33
C ARG A 89 -12.33 18.32 11.04
N SER A 90 -11.69 17.90 9.96
CA SER A 90 -11.77 18.56 8.64
C SER A 90 -11.36 20.05 8.62
N SER A 91 -10.65 20.55 9.65
CA SER A 91 -10.05 21.89 9.65
C SER A 91 -8.81 21.95 8.73
N GLU A 92 -8.43 23.17 8.32
CA GLU A 92 -7.15 23.43 7.65
C GLU A 92 -5.96 22.99 8.52
N GLU A 93 -6.07 23.20 9.84
CA GLU A 93 -5.10 22.72 10.84
C GLU A 93 -4.94 21.20 10.78
N ALA A 94 -6.05 20.45 10.65
CA ALA A 94 -6.00 18.99 10.57
C ALA A 94 -5.27 18.51 9.31
N ARG A 95 -5.48 19.18 8.17
CA ARG A 95 -4.76 18.88 6.92
C ARG A 95 -3.27 19.17 7.07
N LEU A 96 -2.93 20.28 7.72
CA LEU A 96 -1.55 20.67 7.97
C LEU A 96 -0.83 19.65 8.86
N VAL A 97 -1.46 19.12 9.92
CA VAL A 97 -0.88 18.04 10.73
C VAL A 97 -0.51 16.84 9.86
N VAL A 98 -1.41 16.40 8.98
CA VAL A 98 -1.15 15.27 8.07
C VAL A 98 -0.02 15.60 7.10
N PHE A 99 0.02 16.80 6.52
CA PHE A 99 1.10 17.23 5.63
C PHE A 99 2.47 17.19 6.33
N VAL A 100 2.56 17.69 7.57
CA VAL A 100 3.79 17.64 8.35
C VAL A 100 4.20 16.19 8.62
N CYS A 101 3.26 15.32 9.00
CA CYS A 101 3.52 13.89 9.21
C CYS A 101 4.05 13.21 7.93
N CYS A 102 3.47 13.49 6.77
CA CYS A 102 3.94 12.95 5.49
C CYS A 102 5.36 13.42 5.15
N ALA A 103 5.66 14.69 5.42
CA ALA A 103 6.96 15.26 5.10
C ALA A 103 8.07 14.77 6.03
N ILE A 104 7.76 14.51 7.30
CA ILE A 104 8.69 13.90 8.26
C ILE A 104 8.93 12.44 7.89
N GLY A 105 7.88 11.67 7.58
CA GLY A 105 8.03 10.28 7.13
C GLY A 105 8.75 10.14 5.79
N SER A 106 8.90 11.23 5.03
CA SER A 106 9.70 11.25 3.79
C SER A 106 11.07 11.92 3.96
N ALA A 107 11.51 12.17 5.21
CA ALA A 107 12.73 12.93 5.49
C ALA A 107 14.00 12.23 5.00
N ASP A 108 14.05 10.90 5.08
CA ASP A 108 15.15 10.07 4.60
C ASP A 108 15.00 9.64 3.12
N GLY A 109 13.97 10.17 2.43
CA GLY A 109 13.65 9.84 1.05
C GLY A 109 12.85 8.56 0.88
N GLU A 110 12.59 7.80 1.96
CA GLU A 110 11.88 6.53 1.91
C GLU A 110 10.69 6.48 2.84
N PHE A 111 9.54 6.82 2.30
CA PHE A 111 8.30 6.60 3.03
C PHE A 111 7.93 5.11 2.96
N ASP A 112 7.94 4.40 4.08
CA ASP A 112 7.59 2.98 4.24
C ASP A 112 6.06 2.76 4.34
N ASN A 113 5.61 1.52 4.16
CA ASN A 113 4.21 1.14 4.34
C ASN A 113 3.74 1.21 5.81
N ASN A 114 4.57 0.96 6.82
CA ASN A 114 4.18 1.13 8.23
C ASN A 114 3.99 2.61 8.56
N GLN A 115 4.89 3.48 8.10
CA GLN A 115 4.73 4.93 8.19
C GLN A 115 3.47 5.41 7.47
N ARG A 116 3.20 4.92 6.25
CA ARG A 116 1.94 5.18 5.52
C ARG A 116 0.71 4.74 6.30
N LEU A 117 0.74 3.56 6.93
CA LEU A 117 -0.37 3.05 7.74
C LEU A 117 -0.61 3.93 8.97
N ALA A 118 0.45 4.39 9.64
CA ALA A 118 0.34 5.33 10.76
C ALA A 118 -0.34 6.64 10.33
N VAL A 119 0.07 7.25 9.21
CA VAL A 119 -0.55 8.48 8.71
C VAL A 119 -2.01 8.25 8.28
N ARG A 120 -2.33 7.09 7.69
CA ARG A 120 -3.72 6.74 7.34
C ARG A 120 -4.61 6.64 8.58
N GLU A 121 -4.09 6.13 9.69
CA GLU A 121 -4.81 6.08 10.96
C GLU A 121 -5.11 7.50 11.49
N ILE A 122 -4.14 8.41 11.40
CA ILE A 122 -4.30 9.84 11.73
C ILE A 122 -5.38 10.49 10.86
N CYS A 123 -5.36 10.25 9.54
CA CYS A 123 -6.39 10.75 8.62
C CYS A 123 -7.80 10.29 9.01
N ARG A 124 -7.94 9.01 9.40
CA ARG A 124 -9.24 8.45 9.83
C ARG A 124 -9.79 9.16 11.05
N VAL A 125 -8.93 9.49 12.01
CA VAL A 125 -9.33 10.19 13.24
C VAL A 125 -9.75 11.64 12.97
N LEU A 126 -9.06 12.31 12.05
CA LEU A 126 -9.33 13.70 11.65
C LEU A 126 -10.46 13.84 10.63
N GLY A 127 -10.97 12.73 10.08
CA GLY A 127 -12.03 12.73 9.07
C GLY A 127 -11.56 13.20 7.69
N LEU A 128 -10.28 13.00 7.37
CA LEU A 128 -9.67 13.41 6.10
C LEU A 128 -9.57 12.22 5.14
N ASN A 129 -9.68 12.47 3.84
CA ASN A 129 -9.49 11.44 2.82
C ASN A 129 -7.97 11.18 2.63
N PRO A 130 -7.46 9.97 2.91
CA PRO A 130 -6.05 9.64 2.74
C PRO A 130 -5.54 9.75 1.30
N GLU A 131 -6.42 9.67 0.29
CA GLU A 131 -6.05 9.82 -1.12
C GLU A 131 -5.54 11.23 -1.46
N GLN A 132 -5.89 12.24 -0.66
CA GLN A 132 -5.47 13.62 -0.87
C GLN A 132 -3.97 13.85 -0.56
N PHE A 133 -3.33 12.90 0.11
CA PHE A 133 -1.97 13.05 0.64
C PHE A 133 -0.98 12.06 0.02
N SER A 134 -1.31 11.50 -1.15
CA SER A 134 -0.46 10.53 -1.88
C SER A 134 0.02 9.37 -1.02
N LEU A 135 -0.84 8.87 -0.12
CA LEU A 135 -0.55 7.77 0.81
C LEU A 135 -0.72 6.37 0.17
N ASP A 136 -0.49 6.27 -1.14
CA ASP A 136 -0.62 5.01 -1.86
C ASP A 136 0.41 4.01 -1.35
N LEU A 137 -0.06 2.82 -0.99
CA LEU A 137 0.80 1.73 -0.55
C LEU A 137 1.69 1.31 -1.73
N LYS A 138 3.00 1.47 -1.57
CA LYS A 138 3.96 0.99 -2.57
C LYS A 138 4.19 -0.50 -2.35
N ALA A 139 4.44 -1.22 -3.44
CA ALA A 139 4.86 -2.61 -3.36
C ALA A 139 6.09 -2.72 -2.42
N PRO A 140 6.12 -3.70 -1.50
CA PRO A 140 7.28 -3.91 -0.65
C PRO A 140 8.51 -4.13 -1.53
N LYS A 141 9.62 -3.48 -1.18
CA LYS A 141 10.89 -3.68 -1.89
C LYS A 141 11.28 -5.17 -1.86
N PRO A 142 11.99 -5.66 -2.90
CA PRO A 142 12.39 -7.06 -2.96
C PRO A 142 13.28 -7.54 -1.81
N GLU A 143 13.86 -6.60 -1.06
CA GLU A 143 14.67 -6.82 0.13
C GLU A 143 13.85 -7.28 1.35
N ASN A 144 12.57 -6.89 1.44
CA ASN A 144 11.66 -7.27 2.52
C ASN A 144 10.85 -8.55 2.24
N PHE A 145 11.08 -9.21 1.11
CA PHE A 145 10.56 -10.57 0.96
C PHE A 145 11.41 -11.50 1.82
N PRO A 146 10.81 -12.32 2.70
CA PRO A 146 11.55 -13.42 3.29
C PRO A 146 12.09 -14.26 2.12
N ARG A 147 13.40 -14.19 1.90
CA ARG A 147 14.04 -15.09 0.93
C ARG A 147 13.65 -16.50 1.38
N PRO A 148 13.16 -17.37 0.47
CA PRO A 148 13.08 -18.77 0.82
C PRO A 148 14.46 -19.16 1.33
N ALA A 149 14.52 -19.73 2.55
CA ALA A 149 15.76 -20.28 3.08
C ALA A 149 16.37 -21.12 1.95
N LYS A 150 17.69 -21.00 1.75
CA LYS A 150 18.41 -21.83 0.76
C LYS A 150 18.37 -23.29 1.23
N THR A 151 17.23 -23.95 1.09
CA THR A 151 17.00 -25.35 1.42
C THR A 151 16.37 -26.02 0.21
N ALA A 152 17.23 -26.30 -0.75
CA ALA A 152 17.24 -27.50 -1.59
C ALA A 152 18.17 -27.18 -2.76
N THR A 153 19.37 -27.74 -2.73
CA THR A 153 20.11 -28.01 -3.96
C THR A 153 19.16 -28.70 -4.93
N TYR A 154 18.77 -28.00 -6.00
CA TYR A 154 18.10 -28.64 -7.12
C TYR A 154 19.12 -29.53 -7.82
N THR A 155 19.21 -30.79 -7.40
CA THR A 155 19.83 -31.86 -8.17
C THR A 155 18.96 -32.08 -9.40
N LYS A 156 19.44 -31.64 -10.57
CA LYS A 156 18.89 -32.06 -11.87
C LYS A 156 18.98 -33.58 -11.96
N GLN A 157 17.90 -34.27 -11.59
CA GLN A 157 17.73 -35.67 -11.98
C GLN A 157 17.31 -35.67 -13.45
N THR A 158 18.29 -35.81 -14.35
CA THR A 158 18.04 -36.16 -15.75
C THR A 158 17.64 -37.63 -15.81
N THR A 159 16.40 -37.93 -15.43
CA THR A 159 15.78 -39.21 -15.78
C THR A 159 15.06 -39.01 -17.11
N THR A 160 15.69 -39.49 -18.18
CA THR A 160 15.14 -39.47 -19.54
C THR A 160 14.05 -40.53 -19.75
N ASP A 161 13.74 -41.32 -18.72
CA ASP A 161 12.87 -42.49 -18.81
C ASP A 161 11.36 -42.16 -18.79
N ASN A 162 10.97 -40.92 -18.45
CA ASN A 162 9.57 -40.48 -18.43
C ASN A 162 9.29 -39.22 -19.26
N ILE A 163 10.09 -38.98 -20.32
CA ILE A 163 9.74 -37.96 -21.31
C ILE A 163 8.75 -38.60 -22.29
N PRO A 164 7.54 -38.05 -22.46
CA PRO A 164 6.58 -38.56 -23.45
C PRO A 164 7.08 -38.29 -24.88
N GLU A 165 6.78 -39.20 -25.82
CA GLU A 165 7.25 -39.19 -27.22
C GLU A 165 7.16 -37.83 -27.92
N TRP A 166 6.05 -37.09 -27.72
CA TRP A 166 5.84 -35.77 -28.34
C TRP A 166 6.87 -34.70 -27.94
N MET A 167 7.61 -34.93 -26.84
CA MET A 167 8.61 -34.01 -26.31
C MET A 167 10.05 -34.46 -26.63
N LYS A 168 10.25 -35.67 -27.15
CA LYS A 168 11.57 -36.18 -27.55
C LYS A 168 12.00 -35.67 -28.93
N ASN A 169 11.05 -35.28 -29.78
CA ASN A 169 11.35 -34.81 -31.14
C ASN A 169 11.33 -33.29 -31.24
N THR A 170 12.44 -32.65 -30.85
CA THR A 170 12.62 -31.19 -30.96
C THR A 170 13.02 -30.71 -32.35
N SER A 171 13.21 -31.62 -33.31
CA SER A 171 13.68 -31.29 -34.67
C SER A 171 12.66 -30.53 -35.53
N ASN A 172 11.39 -30.48 -35.11
CA ASN A 172 10.31 -29.77 -35.82
C ASN A 172 9.80 -28.50 -35.11
N ILE A 173 10.39 -28.08 -33.99
CA ILE A 173 9.84 -26.95 -33.18
C ILE A 173 10.61 -25.63 -33.41
N LEU A 174 11.77 -25.64 -34.09
CA LEU A 174 12.52 -24.42 -34.40
C LEU A 174 12.99 -24.40 -35.86
N PRO A 175 12.62 -23.39 -36.68
CA PRO A 175 13.36 -23.14 -37.89
C PRO A 175 14.74 -22.55 -37.52
N LYS A 176 15.81 -23.05 -38.16
CA LYS A 176 17.17 -22.49 -38.02
C LYS A 176 17.20 -21.04 -38.53
N PRO A 177 17.96 -20.11 -37.91
CA PRO A 177 18.07 -18.75 -38.41
C PRO A 177 18.89 -18.74 -39.72
N GLY A 178 18.19 -18.74 -40.85
CA GLY A 178 18.75 -18.56 -42.19
C GLY A 178 18.69 -17.11 -42.63
N LYS A 179 19.77 -16.62 -43.25
CA LYS A 179 19.92 -15.26 -43.79
C LYS A 179 18.82 -14.91 -44.80
N HIS A 180 18.38 -13.66 -44.79
CA HIS A 180 17.39 -13.11 -45.72
C HIS A 180 17.84 -13.21 -47.19
N GLU A 181 17.10 -13.96 -48.01
CA GLU A 181 17.07 -13.79 -49.46
C GLU A 181 15.61 -13.60 -49.93
N LYS A 182 15.40 -12.51 -50.68
CA LYS A 182 14.10 -12.12 -51.22
C LYS A 182 13.75 -13.03 -52.40
N LYS A 183 12.63 -13.74 -52.32
CA LYS A 183 11.94 -14.29 -53.51
C LYS A 183 10.45 -13.98 -53.44
N THR A 184 10.02 -13.05 -54.29
CA THR A 184 8.64 -12.56 -54.47
C THR A 184 7.84 -13.41 -55.44
N GLU A 185 8.10 -14.72 -55.52
CA GLU A 185 7.55 -15.56 -56.60
C GLU A 185 6.26 -16.30 -56.26
N ASN A 186 5.81 -16.33 -54.99
CA ASN A 186 4.52 -16.91 -54.63
C ASN A 186 3.83 -16.12 -53.50
N MET A 187 3.53 -14.85 -53.75
CA MET A 187 2.69 -14.08 -52.84
C MET A 187 1.21 -14.37 -53.16
N PRO A 188 0.42 -14.90 -52.20
CA PRO A 188 -0.97 -15.26 -52.42
C PRO A 188 -1.83 -14.01 -52.68
N GLU A 189 -2.90 -14.15 -53.48
CA GLU A 189 -3.66 -13.01 -54.02
C GLU A 189 -4.18 -12.03 -52.96
N TRP A 190 -4.59 -12.50 -51.78
CA TRP A 190 -5.08 -11.66 -50.68
C TRP A 190 -4.05 -10.66 -50.14
N MET A 191 -2.77 -10.89 -50.44
CA MET A 191 -1.65 -10.02 -50.05
C MET A 191 -1.25 -9.05 -51.18
N LYS A 192 -1.60 -9.37 -52.43
CA LYS A 192 -1.45 -8.48 -53.58
C LYS A 192 -2.58 -7.44 -53.62
N ASN A 193 -3.78 -7.82 -53.19
CA ASN A 193 -4.93 -6.93 -53.03
C ASN A 193 -5.56 -7.10 -51.64
N PRO A 194 -5.07 -6.38 -50.61
CA PRO A 194 -5.65 -6.46 -49.28
C PRO A 194 -7.10 -5.91 -49.30
N PRO A 195 -8.08 -6.63 -48.72
CA PRO A 195 -9.46 -6.19 -48.71
C PRO A 195 -9.60 -4.91 -47.86
N LYS A 196 -10.36 -3.93 -48.34
CA LYS A 196 -10.60 -2.68 -47.62
C LYS A 196 -11.38 -2.96 -46.34
N ILE A 197 -10.73 -2.77 -45.20
CA ILE A 197 -11.33 -2.91 -43.86
C ILE A 197 -12.46 -1.88 -43.72
N GLN A 198 -13.71 -2.35 -43.71
CA GLN A 198 -14.84 -1.50 -43.34
C GLN A 198 -14.84 -1.35 -41.81
N LYS A 199 -14.62 -0.13 -41.31
CA LYS A 199 -14.71 0.18 -39.88
C LYS A 199 -16.15 -0.08 -39.39
N GLN A 200 -16.36 -1.13 -38.61
CA GLN A 200 -17.63 -1.38 -37.92
C GLN A 200 -17.48 -1.44 -36.39
N LYS A 201 -18.53 -0.92 -35.74
CA LYS A 201 -18.66 -0.50 -34.34
C LYS A 201 -18.60 -1.66 -33.32
N LYS A 202 -18.19 -1.32 -32.09
CA LYS A 202 -18.17 -2.16 -30.87
C LYS A 202 -19.43 -3.03 -30.69
N SER A 203 -19.26 -4.35 -30.51
CA SER A 203 -19.94 -5.16 -29.48
C SER A 203 -19.46 -6.62 -29.49
N ASN A 204 -19.26 -7.17 -28.28
CA ASN A 204 -19.47 -8.56 -27.83
C ASN A 204 -18.35 -9.11 -26.93
N LYS A 205 -18.70 -9.29 -25.65
CA LYS A 205 -17.95 -10.02 -24.63
C LYS A 205 -17.92 -11.52 -24.96
N PRO A 206 -16.85 -12.28 -24.63
CA PRO A 206 -16.84 -13.73 -24.77
C PRO A 206 -17.89 -14.37 -23.84
N ASP A 207 -18.49 -15.46 -24.32
CA ASP A 207 -19.65 -16.13 -23.73
C ASP A 207 -19.36 -16.71 -22.32
N MET A 208 -20.15 -16.29 -21.32
CA MET A 208 -19.98 -16.70 -19.92
C MET A 208 -20.62 -18.08 -19.64
N PRO A 209 -20.00 -18.94 -18.81
CA PRO A 209 -20.58 -20.22 -18.39
C PRO A 209 -21.93 -20.07 -17.68
N GLN A 210 -22.81 -21.07 -17.82
CA GLN A 210 -24.20 -21.03 -17.33
C GLN A 210 -24.34 -20.75 -15.82
N TRP A 211 -23.43 -21.22 -14.98
CA TRP A 211 -23.45 -20.99 -13.53
C TRP A 211 -23.22 -19.52 -13.13
N MET A 212 -22.76 -18.68 -14.06
CA MET A 212 -22.48 -17.26 -13.83
C MET A 212 -23.59 -16.34 -14.34
N LYS A 213 -24.60 -16.91 -15.03
CA LYS A 213 -25.69 -16.15 -15.65
C LYS A 213 -26.90 -15.94 -14.71
N ASN A 214 -26.96 -16.60 -13.53
CA ASN A 214 -28.13 -16.52 -12.65
C ASN A 214 -27.77 -16.49 -11.14
N PRO A 215 -27.51 -15.31 -10.54
CA PRO A 215 -27.13 -15.21 -9.13
C PRO A 215 -28.29 -15.41 -8.12
N SER A 216 -29.54 -15.48 -8.57
CA SER A 216 -30.73 -15.56 -7.72
C SER A 216 -31.08 -16.98 -7.21
N GLU A 217 -30.47 -18.04 -7.75
CA GLU A 217 -30.63 -19.42 -7.25
C GLU A 217 -29.64 -19.78 -6.13
N ILE A 218 -28.52 -19.04 -6.01
CA ILE A 218 -27.50 -19.26 -4.98
C ILE A 218 -28.03 -18.93 -3.57
N ILE A 219 -29.00 -18.03 -3.47
CA ILE A 219 -29.56 -17.55 -2.20
C ILE A 219 -30.65 -18.50 -1.65
N LYS A 220 -31.23 -19.40 -2.47
CA LYS A 220 -32.22 -20.38 -1.99
C LYS A 220 -31.64 -21.72 -1.52
N GLN A 221 -30.40 -22.08 -1.86
CA GLN A 221 -29.76 -23.30 -1.36
C GLN A 221 -29.04 -23.15 0.00
N HIS A 222 -28.99 -21.93 0.56
CA HIS A 222 -28.33 -21.67 1.84
C HIS A 222 -29.24 -21.79 3.09
N GLN A 223 -30.47 -22.30 2.94
CA GLN A 223 -31.34 -22.65 4.08
C GLN A 223 -31.65 -24.14 4.22
N GLU A 224 -31.15 -25.01 3.34
CA GLU A 224 -31.46 -26.44 3.39
C GLU A 224 -30.24 -27.30 3.04
N ASN A 225 -29.22 -27.27 3.88
CA ASN A 225 -28.18 -28.31 3.90
C ASN A 225 -27.50 -28.40 5.28
N LYS A 226 -28.28 -28.80 6.29
CA LYS A 226 -27.73 -29.53 7.45
C LYS A 226 -27.45 -30.97 7.03
N ASN A 227 -26.44 -31.17 6.19
CA ASN A 227 -25.94 -32.52 5.90
C ASN A 227 -24.41 -32.51 5.91
N ILE A 228 -23.86 -32.85 7.07
CA ILE A 228 -22.43 -33.16 7.22
C ILE A 228 -22.15 -34.47 6.47
N PRO A 229 -21.26 -34.49 5.47
CA PRO A 229 -20.91 -35.69 4.74
C PRO A 229 -20.35 -36.79 5.65
N GLY A 230 -20.74 -38.04 5.41
CA GLY A 230 -20.46 -39.19 6.30
C GLY A 230 -18.97 -39.48 6.57
N TRP A 231 -18.06 -38.99 5.73
CA TRP A 231 -16.61 -39.14 5.93
C TRP A 231 -16.04 -38.24 7.04
N MET A 232 -16.81 -37.25 7.52
CA MET A 232 -16.39 -36.26 8.52
C MET A 232 -16.85 -36.61 9.95
N ARG A 233 -17.37 -37.82 10.20
CA ARG A 233 -17.85 -38.26 11.53
C ARG A 233 -16.89 -39.18 12.31
N LYS A 234 -15.62 -39.30 11.92
CA LYS A 234 -14.66 -40.15 12.65
C LYS A 234 -13.30 -39.49 12.82
N ILE A 235 -13.24 -38.49 13.68
CA ILE A 235 -12.04 -38.16 14.46
C ILE A 235 -12.56 -37.72 15.84
N LYS A 236 -12.50 -38.64 16.80
CA LYS A 236 -12.73 -38.38 18.22
C LYS A 236 -11.54 -38.94 18.97
#